data_AF-A0AAP5H0V9-F1
#
_entry.id   AF-A0AAP5H0V9-F1
#
_cell.length_a   1.000
_cell.length_b   1.000
_cell.length_c   1.000
_cell.angle_alpha   90.00
_cell.angle_beta   90.00
_cell.angle_gamma   90.00
#
_symmetry.space_group_name_H-M   'P 1'
#
loop_
_entity.id
_entity.type
_entity.pdbx_description
1 polymer ?
#
loop_
_entity_poly.entity_id
_entity_poly.type
_entity_poly.pdbx_seq_one_letter_code
_entity_poly.pdbx_strand_id
1 'polypeptide(L)' 'MKTFITRLKTMNAHPEFRVYVIESSAIKRFFVLEIILGTVVYNLALYLSHNALLAGVGSWAGTESVKRFPVVFKRLAFA' A
#
# COMPACT_ATOMS: atom_id res chain seq x y z
N MET A 1 -16.45 45.44 -12.48
CA MET A 1 -16.67 44.12 -11.83
C MET A 1 -17.88 43.36 -12.36
N LYS A 2 -19.07 43.99 -12.50
CA LYS A 2 -20.30 43.29 -12.94
C LYS A 2 -20.16 42.57 -14.30
N THR A 3 -19.47 43.17 -15.26
CA THR A 3 -19.24 42.62 -16.61
C THR A 3 -18.44 41.30 -16.61
N PHE A 4 -17.52 41.14 -15.66
CA PHE A 4 -16.73 39.91 -15.50
C PHE A 4 -17.58 38.77 -14.92
N ILE A 5 -18.42 39.11 -13.92
CA ILE A 5 -19.35 38.17 -13.28
C ILE A 5 -20.40 37.69 -14.29
N THR A 6 -20.89 38.59 -15.16
CA THR A 6 -21.83 38.23 -16.23
C THR A 6 -21.19 37.27 -17.23
N ARG A 7 -19.94 37.50 -17.66
CA ARG A 7 -19.22 36.58 -18.57
C ARG A 7 -19.01 35.19 -17.97
N LEU A 8 -18.63 35.10 -16.70
CA LEU A 8 -18.48 33.81 -15.99
C LEU A 8 -19.80 33.04 -15.90
N LYS A 9 -20.91 33.76 -15.67
CA LYS A 9 -22.24 33.16 -15.60
C LYS A 9 -22.73 32.66 -16.97
N THR A 10 -22.37 33.34 -18.05
CA THR A 10 -22.70 32.91 -19.43
C THR A 10 -21.88 31.69 -19.88
N MET A 11 -20.63 31.53 -19.40
CA MET A 11 -19.82 30.32 -19.65
C MET A 11 -20.43 29.06 -19.02
N ASN A 12 -21.23 29.21 -17.96
CA ASN A 12 -21.85 28.10 -17.23
C ASN A 12 -23.30 27.82 -17.66
N ALA A 13 -23.80 28.52 -18.69
CA ALA A 13 -25.20 28.47 -19.13
C ALA A 13 -25.47 27.46 -20.25
N HIS A 14 -24.46 26.74 -20.73
CA HIS A 14 -24.61 25.69 -21.72
C HIS A 14 -24.27 24.34 -21.09
N PRO A 15 -25.27 23.52 -20.72
CA PRO A 15 -25.03 22.12 -20.43
C PRO A 15 -24.76 21.43 -21.77
N GLU A 16 -23.55 21.62 -22.32
CA GLU A 16 -23.10 20.89 -23.49
C GLU A 16 -23.14 19.40 -23.15
N PHE A 17 -23.96 18.65 -23.87
CA PHE A 17 -24.11 17.21 -23.71
C PHE A 17 -22.79 16.53 -24.08
N ARG A 18 -21.97 16.20 -23.07
CA ARG A 18 -20.67 15.54 -23.26
C ARG A 18 -20.85 14.03 -23.30
N VAL A 19 -20.68 13.46 -24.48
CA VAL A 19 -20.67 12.01 -24.68
C VAL A 19 -19.23 11.52 -24.59
N TYR A 20 -18.98 10.61 -23.65
CA TYR A 20 -17.70 9.91 -23.54
C TYR A 20 -17.86 8.51 -24.13
N VAL A 21 -17.11 8.22 -25.19
CA VAL A 21 -17.06 6.88 -25.78
C VAL A 21 -15.87 6.17 -25.16
N ILE A 22 -16.16 5.16 -24.33
CA ILE A 22 -15.14 4.30 -23.73
C ILE A 22 -15.09 3.02 -24.55
N GLU A 23 -13.92 2.70 -25.09
CA GLU A 23 -13.73 1.44 -25.80
C GLU A 23 -13.86 0.25 -24.85
N SER A 24 -14.53 -0.80 -25.30
CA SER A 24 -14.63 -2.06 -24.54
C SER A 24 -13.27 -2.70 -24.27
N SER A 25 -12.28 -2.43 -25.13
CA SER A 25 -10.88 -2.82 -24.96
C SER A 25 -10.25 -2.20 -23.70
N ALA A 26 -10.56 -0.93 -23.41
CA ALA A 26 -10.07 -0.19 -22.27
C ALA A 26 -10.63 -0.74 -20.96
N ILE A 27 -11.93 -1.06 -20.94
CA ILE A 27 -12.59 -1.70 -19.79
C ILE A 27 -11.96 -3.06 -19.48
N LYS A 28 -11.71 -3.88 -20.52
CA LYS A 28 -11.05 -5.18 -20.35
C LYS A 28 -9.63 -5.03 -19.79
N ARG A 29 -8.85 -4.08 -20.31
CA ARG A 29 -7.49 -3.80 -19.82
C ARG A 29 -7.50 -3.33 -18.37
N PHE A 30 -8.44 -2.46 -18.00
CA PHE A 30 -8.61 -2.02 -16.62
C PHE A 30 -8.89 -3.21 -15.68
N PHE A 31 -9.81 -4.09 -16.07
CA PHE A 31 -10.16 -5.26 -15.27
C PHE A 31 -8.98 -6.24 -15.10
N VAL A 32 -8.22 -6.48 -16.16
CA VAL A 32 -7.02 -7.32 -16.11
C VAL A 32 -5.96 -6.70 -15.19
N LEU A 33 -5.74 -5.39 -15.28
CA LEU A 33 -4.79 -4.68 -14.41
C LEU A 33 -5.22 -4.75 -12.95
N GLU A 34 -6.51 -4.57 -12.65
CA GLU A 34 -7.05 -4.63 -11.29
C GLU A 34 -6.86 -6.01 -10.66
N ILE A 35 -7.07 -7.09 -11.43
CA ILE A 35 -6.83 -8.47 -10.97
C ILE A 35 -5.35 -8.68 -10.66
N ILE A 36 -4.46 -8.24 -11.56
CA ILE A 36 -3.01 -8.38 -11.36
C ILE A 36 -2.57 -7.60 -10.12
N LEU A 37 -2.99 -6.33 -10.01
CA LEU A 37 -2.65 -5.46 -8.89
C LEU A 37 -3.18 -6.04 -7.57
N GLY A 38 -4.44 -6.47 -7.54
CA GLY A 38 -5.05 -7.12 -6.39
C GLY A 38 -4.31 -8.39 -5.97
N THR A 39 -3.87 -9.20 -6.92
CA THR A 39 -3.08 -10.42 -6.67
C THR A 39 -1.70 -10.11 -6.11
N VAL A 40 -1.02 -9.10 -6.65
CA VAL A 40 0.29 -8.65 -6.15
C VAL A 40 0.18 -8.11 -4.73
N VAL A 41 -0.83 -7.25 -4.48
CA VAL A 41 -1.10 -6.69 -3.14
C VAL A 41 -1.45 -7.78 -2.14
N TYR A 42 -2.29 -8.75 -2.52
CA TYR A 42 -2.62 -9.90 -1.68
C TYR A 42 -1.38 -10.71 -1.32
N ASN A 43 -0.52 -11.05 -2.29
CA ASN A 43 0.70 -11.80 -2.02
C ASN A 43 1.71 -11.02 -1.18
N LEU A 44 1.83 -9.71 -1.39
CA LEU A 44 2.67 -8.85 -0.56
C LEU A 44 2.15 -8.78 0.87
N ALA A 45 0.84 -8.60 1.04
CA ALA A 45 0.18 -8.63 2.34
C ALA A 45 0.33 -10.00 3.00
N LEU A 46 0.21 -11.10 2.25
CA LEU A 46 0.45 -12.46 2.74
C LEU A 46 1.90 -12.65 3.18
N TYR A 47 2.86 -12.15 2.41
CA TYR A 47 4.30 -12.24 2.72
C TYR A 47 4.66 -11.46 4.00
N LEU A 48 4.07 -10.27 4.18
CA LEU A 48 4.24 -9.43 5.37
C LEU A 48 3.48 -9.97 6.59
N SER A 49 2.27 -10.51 6.38
CA SER A 49 1.47 -11.15 7.43
C SER A 49 1.94 -12.57 7.75
N HIS A 50 2.86 -13.14 6.95
CA HIS A 50 3.68 -14.31 7.29
C HIS A 50 4.71 -14.03 8.42
N ASN A 51 4.37 -13.08 9.30
CA ASN A 51 4.92 -12.84 10.62
C ASN A 51 5.07 -14.10 11.49
N ALA A 52 4.62 -15.30 11.07
CA ALA A 52 5.05 -16.56 11.64
C ALA A 52 6.57 -16.81 11.47
N LEU A 53 7.18 -16.40 10.35
CA LEU A 53 8.63 -16.50 10.12
C LEU A 53 9.41 -15.44 10.89
N LEU A 54 8.96 -14.17 10.87
CA LEU A 54 9.56 -13.11 11.67
C LEU A 54 9.37 -13.36 13.18
N ALA A 55 8.21 -13.87 13.61
CA ALA A 55 7.98 -14.28 14.99
C ALA A 55 8.76 -15.55 15.33
N GLY A 56 8.97 -16.48 14.40
CA GLY A 56 9.79 -17.68 14.60
C GLY A 56 11.27 -17.35 14.75
N VAL A 57 11.83 -16.57 13.83
CA VAL A 57 13.23 -16.09 13.85
C VAL A 57 13.45 -15.16 15.04
N GLY A 58 12.51 -14.26 15.33
CA GLY A 58 12.53 -13.38 16.50
C GLY A 58 12.46 -14.14 17.83
N SER A 59 11.58 -15.14 17.93
CA SER A 59 11.47 -16.01 19.11
C SER A 59 12.73 -16.85 19.32
N TRP A 60 13.31 -17.38 18.25
CA TRP A 60 14.57 -18.13 18.31
C TRP A 60 15.74 -17.24 18.72
N ALA A 61 15.90 -16.08 18.07
CA ALA A 61 16.92 -15.10 18.39
C ALA A 61 16.81 -14.58 19.82
N GLY A 62 15.59 -14.26 20.28
CA GLY A 62 15.34 -13.82 21.66
C GLY A 62 15.68 -14.89 22.69
N THR A 63 15.22 -16.13 22.48
CA THR A 63 15.45 -17.24 23.41
C THR A 63 16.93 -17.58 23.52
N GLU A 64 17.64 -17.65 22.39
CA GLU A 64 19.06 -17.99 22.38
C GLU A 64 19.93 -16.84 22.92
N SER A 65 19.51 -15.59 22.73
CA SER A 65 20.14 -14.42 23.34
C SER A 65 20.01 -14.42 24.87
N VAL A 66 18.83 -14.73 25.40
CA VAL A 66 18.58 -14.81 26.86
C VAL A 66 19.40 -15.92 27.52
N LYS A 67 19.55 -17.09 26.88
CA LYS A 67 20.39 -18.19 27.39
C LYS A 67 21.87 -17.83 27.47
N ARG A 68 22.37 -17.03 26.51
CA ARG A 68 23.78 -16.60 26.47
C ARG A 68 24.06 -15.39 27.35
N PHE A 69 23.01 -14.67 27.77
CA PHE A 69 23.08 -13.51 28.64
C PHE A 69 23.90 -13.73 29.94
N PRO A 70 23.69 -14.81 30.74
CA PRO A 70 24.49 -15.03 31.96
C PRO A 70 25.98 -15.31 31.69
N VAL A 71 26.34 -15.87 30.53
CA VAL A 71 27.74 -16.12 30.14
C VAL A 71 28.43 -14.81 29.75
N VAL A 72 27.73 -13.95 29.02
CA VAL A 72 28.22 -12.61 28.65
C VAL A 72 28.30 -11.71 29.89
N PHE A 73 27.33 -11.78 30.79
CA PHE A 73 27.32 -11.03 32.04
C PHE A 73 28.47 -11.45 32.98
N LYS A 74 28.75 -12.76 33.08
CA LYS A 74 29.94 -13.25 33.82
C LYS A 74 31.26 -12.80 33.19
N ARG A 75 31.35 -12.71 31.86
CA ARG A 75 32.56 -12.18 31.19
C ARG A 75 32.73 -10.68 31.40
N LEU A 76 31.64 -9.91 31.46
CA LEU A 76 31.66 -8.47 31.72
C LEU A 76 31.90 -8.13 33.20
N ALA A 77 31.48 -8.99 34.13
CA ALA A 77 31.70 -8.78 35.56
C ALA A 77 33.11 -9.20 36.05
N PHE A 78 33.87 -9.93 35.22
CA PHE A 78 35.25 -10.38 35.50
C PHE A 78 36.28 -9.80 34.50
N ALA A 79 35.90 -8.80 33.71
CA ALA A 79 36.80 -7.93 32.95
C ALA A 79 36.96 -6.60 33.70
#